data_AF-A0A9X2GE38-F1
#
_entry.id   AF-A0A9X2GE38-F1
#
_cell.length_a   1.000
_cell.length_b   1.000
_cell.length_c   1.000
_cell.angle_alpha   90.00
_cell.angle_beta   90.00
_cell.angle_gamma   90.00
#
_symmetry.space_group_name_H-M   'P 1'
#
loop_
_entity.id
_entity.type
_entity.pdbx_description
1 polymer ?
#
loop_
_entity_poly.entity_id
_entity_poly.type
_entity_poly.pdbx_seq_one_letter_code
_entity_poly.pdbx_strand_id
1 'polypeptide(L)'
;MEFVSQLVSALAWPVVVIVVVLALRTWITKRLDSLGITVGSVDVQVKTLDLKVDEVGKDISVTLSDNVPPPEAHDGIPVSLVDLMATVSRNRTEGIHAAFDQVNRALKEHYPQLRRTLPSQLPETMHRLVSKGQMEADVALSVQRLQELMDMADWETDPAGDTRAYAFLMLAEGAIHGILRSASAAGAGLRKIRVSWRGTYNESYPIRLDIAVRSGNAFDGTMTYPDDDTATGVTGKIEDDPVVNGVRLTWKEVSYTRRGKRGIDFDGTYSATVRDDVMEGAWYKEQRRVADFAMTAVDDSATG
;
A
#
# COMPACT_ATOMS: atom_id res chain seq x y z
N MET A 1 -13.33 15.26 -29.88
CA MET A 1 -12.09 16.01 -29.62
C MET A 1 -11.42 15.62 -28.29
N GLU A 2 -12.11 14.98 -27.34
CA GLU A 2 -11.54 14.54 -26.06
C GLU A 2 -10.47 13.44 -26.16
N PHE A 3 -10.52 12.58 -27.19
CA PHE A 3 -9.52 11.53 -27.39
C PHE A 3 -8.13 12.09 -27.74
N VAL A 4 -8.08 13.23 -28.44
CA VAL A 4 -6.82 13.87 -28.84
C VAL A 4 -6.19 14.60 -27.64
N SER A 5 -6.99 15.18 -26.73
CA SER A 5 -6.44 15.81 -25.52
C SER A 5 -5.90 14.78 -24.52
N GLN A 6 -6.54 13.62 -24.39
CA GLN A 6 -6.06 12.52 -23.53
C GLN A 6 -4.78 11.85 -24.09
N LEU A 7 -4.67 11.72 -25.42
CA LEU A 7 -3.47 11.19 -26.06
C LEU A 7 -2.27 12.15 -25.93
N VAL A 8 -2.53 13.47 -26.03
CA VAL A 8 -1.49 14.51 -25.87
C VAL A 8 -1.02 14.59 -24.42
N SER A 9 -1.89 14.45 -23.42
CA SER A 9 -1.47 14.43 -22.01
C SER A 9 -0.67 13.17 -21.65
N ALA A 10 -1.03 12.01 -22.21
CA ALA A 10 -0.31 10.75 -21.98
C ALA A 10 1.10 10.73 -22.61
N LEU A 11 1.29 11.40 -23.76
CA LEU A 11 2.58 11.49 -24.45
C LEU A 11 3.43 12.70 -24.02
N ALA A 12 2.83 13.74 -23.43
CA ALA A 12 3.56 14.89 -22.92
C ALA A 12 4.42 14.54 -21.71
N TRP A 13 3.94 13.65 -20.83
CA TRP A 13 4.64 13.32 -19.59
C TRP A 13 6.01 12.66 -19.78
N PRO A 14 6.17 11.62 -20.64
CA PRO A 14 7.49 11.03 -20.92
C PRO A 14 8.46 12.04 -21.55
N VAL A 15 7.96 12.91 -22.43
CA VAL A 15 8.78 13.94 -23.09
C VAL A 15 9.24 14.99 -22.08
N VAL A 16 8.38 15.42 -21.16
CA VAL A 16 8.74 16.36 -20.08
C VAL A 16 9.79 15.74 -19.16
N VAL A 17 9.62 14.47 -18.75
CA VAL A 17 10.61 13.76 -17.90
C VAL A 17 11.96 13.67 -18.61
N ILE A 18 12.00 13.29 -19.89
CA ILE A 18 13.24 13.20 -20.67
C ILE A 18 13.91 14.58 -20.82
N VAL A 19 13.14 15.63 -21.08
CA VAL A 19 13.67 17.00 -21.22
C VAL A 19 14.23 17.51 -19.88
N VAL A 20 13.55 17.23 -18.76
CA VAL A 20 14.01 17.61 -17.42
C VAL A 20 15.32 16.89 -17.06
N VAL A 21 15.41 15.57 -17.33
CA VAL A 21 16.63 14.78 -17.12
C VAL A 21 17.80 15.31 -17.95
N LEU A 22 17.58 15.60 -19.24
CA LEU A 22 18.62 16.14 -20.12
C LEU A 22 19.06 17.55 -19.73
N ALA A 23 18.14 18.39 -19.26
CA ALA A 23 18.43 19.73 -18.76
C ALA A 23 19.27 19.67 -17.46
N LEU A 24 18.94 18.77 -16.53
CA LEU A 24 19.71 18.53 -15.30
C LEU A 24 21.13 18.03 -15.61
N ARG A 25 21.29 17.08 -16.54
CA ARG A 25 22.60 16.54 -16.96
C ARG A 25 23.56 17.62 -17.47
N THR A 26 23.06 18.52 -18.31
CA THR A 26 23.88 19.59 -18.91
C THR A 26 24.26 20.67 -17.89
N TRP A 27 23.49 20.77 -16.80
CA TRP A 27 23.69 21.73 -15.73
C TRP A 27 24.70 21.25 -14.68
N ILE A 28 24.62 19.98 -14.26
CA ILE A 28 25.57 19.37 -13.30
C ILE A 28 27.00 19.43 -13.86
N THR A 29 27.16 19.08 -15.13
CA THR A 29 28.46 19.13 -15.83
C THR A 29 29.04 20.56 -15.91
N LYS A 30 28.21 21.58 -16.20
CA LYS A 30 28.67 22.98 -16.28
C LYS A 30 29.05 23.60 -14.92
N ARG A 31 28.36 23.22 -13.84
CA ARG A 31 28.64 23.72 -12.49
C ARG A 31 29.97 23.19 -11.94
N LEU A 32 30.30 21.93 -12.24
CA LEU A 32 31.56 21.31 -11.83
C LEU A 32 32.77 21.94 -12.52
N ASP A 33 32.65 22.26 -13.82
CA ASP A 33 33.68 23.02 -14.56
C ASP A 33 33.85 24.45 -14.02
N SER A 34 32.75 25.12 -13.65
CA SER A 34 32.79 26.52 -13.17
C SER A 34 33.45 26.71 -11.80
N LEU A 35 33.57 25.63 -11.00
CA LEU A 35 34.17 25.66 -9.66
C LEU A 35 35.69 25.41 -9.67
N GLY A 36 36.33 25.32 -10.84
CA GLY A 36 37.79 25.14 -10.95
C GLY A 36 38.28 23.80 -10.41
N ILE A 37 37.39 22.83 -10.24
CA ILE A 37 37.73 21.47 -9.81
C ILE A 37 38.23 20.73 -11.05
N THR A 38 39.54 20.77 -11.30
CA THR A 38 40.15 19.86 -12.28
C THR A 38 40.05 18.44 -11.71
N VAL A 39 39.09 17.68 -12.24
CA VAL A 39 38.71 16.34 -11.77
C VAL A 39 39.86 15.35 -11.96
N GLY A 40 40.58 15.06 -10.88
CA GLY A 40 41.55 13.96 -10.80
C GLY A 40 41.03 12.70 -10.08
N SER A 41 39.98 12.80 -9.26
CA SER A 41 39.48 11.64 -8.48
C SER A 41 38.01 11.69 -8.08
N VAL A 42 37.27 12.75 -8.41
CA VAL A 42 35.84 12.95 -8.04
C VAL A 42 34.87 12.42 -9.11
N ASP A 43 35.39 11.95 -10.25
CA ASP A 43 34.60 11.41 -11.37
C ASP A 43 33.76 10.19 -10.95
N VAL A 44 34.13 9.49 -9.88
CA VAL A 44 33.39 8.29 -9.41
C VAL A 44 32.16 8.64 -8.57
N GLN A 45 32.19 9.70 -7.74
CA GLN A 45 31.09 10.04 -6.82
C GLN A 45 29.98 10.88 -7.46
N VAL A 46 30.32 11.80 -8.36
CA VAL A 46 29.31 12.55 -9.13
C VAL A 46 28.64 11.63 -10.14
N LYS A 47 29.39 10.76 -10.84
CA LYS A 47 28.78 9.73 -11.70
C LYS A 47 27.87 8.79 -10.92
N THR A 48 28.13 8.50 -9.64
CA THR A 48 27.21 7.67 -8.83
C THR A 48 25.96 8.42 -8.39
N LEU A 49 26.01 9.73 -8.15
CA LEU A 49 24.80 10.52 -7.90
C LEU A 49 23.99 10.73 -9.19
N ASP A 50 24.65 11.01 -10.31
CA ASP A 50 24.04 11.13 -11.64
C ASP A 50 23.38 9.82 -12.07
N LEU A 51 24.08 8.68 -11.93
CA LEU A 51 23.50 7.36 -12.20
C LEU A 51 22.31 7.08 -11.28
N LYS A 52 22.38 7.44 -9.99
CA LYS A 52 21.27 7.21 -9.06
C LYS A 52 20.04 8.06 -9.36
N VAL A 53 20.18 9.31 -9.80
CA VAL A 53 19.01 10.15 -10.13
C VAL A 53 18.40 9.71 -11.46
N ASP A 54 19.22 9.33 -12.44
CA ASP A 54 18.77 8.87 -13.76
C ASP A 54 18.13 7.47 -13.68
N GLU A 55 18.72 6.55 -12.91
CA GLU A 55 18.19 5.21 -12.65
C GLU A 55 16.90 5.28 -11.82
N VAL A 56 16.81 6.19 -10.83
CA VAL A 56 15.60 6.36 -10.00
C VAL A 56 14.47 7.05 -10.75
N GLY A 57 14.76 8.08 -11.55
CA GLY A 57 13.76 8.71 -12.41
C GLY A 57 13.21 7.73 -13.45
N LYS A 58 14.08 6.87 -13.99
CA LYS A 58 13.70 5.86 -14.99
C LYS A 58 12.98 4.67 -14.38
N ASP A 59 13.40 4.14 -13.23
CA ASP A 59 12.69 3.07 -12.53
C ASP A 59 11.30 3.51 -12.06
N ILE A 60 11.19 4.73 -11.52
CA ILE A 60 9.90 5.29 -11.09
C ILE A 60 9.00 5.56 -12.31
N SER A 61 9.55 6.12 -13.40
CA SER A 61 8.79 6.38 -14.63
C SER A 61 8.33 5.10 -15.33
N VAL A 62 9.16 4.05 -15.36
CA VAL A 62 8.80 2.74 -15.95
C VAL A 62 7.76 2.03 -15.08
N THR A 63 7.90 2.09 -13.76
CA THR A 63 6.93 1.54 -12.81
C THR A 63 5.57 2.26 -12.88
N LEU A 64 5.56 3.56 -13.19
CA LEU A 64 4.33 4.36 -13.34
C LEU A 64 3.71 4.27 -14.75
N SER A 65 4.51 4.11 -15.81
CA SER A 65 4.05 4.15 -17.21
C SER A 65 3.48 2.83 -17.73
N ASP A 66 3.94 1.68 -17.23
CA ASP A 66 3.66 0.41 -17.91
C ASP A 66 2.36 -0.29 -17.47
N ASN A 67 1.71 0.10 -16.36
CA ASN A 67 0.63 -0.74 -15.78
C ASN A 67 -0.54 -0.03 -15.06
N VAL A 68 -0.68 1.30 -15.06
CA VAL A 68 -1.56 1.95 -14.07
C VAL A 68 -2.62 2.89 -14.67
N PRO A 69 -3.93 2.59 -14.57
CA PRO A 69 -4.98 3.58 -14.79
C PRO A 69 -4.93 4.63 -13.66
N PRO A 70 -5.26 5.91 -13.94
CA PRO A 70 -5.20 6.97 -12.93
C PRO A 70 -6.10 6.59 -11.74
N PRO A 71 -5.61 6.66 -10.48
CA PRO A 71 -6.45 6.39 -9.33
C PRO A 71 -7.54 7.45 -9.24
N GLU A 72 -8.77 7.00 -8.95
CA GLU A 72 -9.87 7.91 -8.62
C GLU A 72 -9.51 8.69 -7.36
N ALA A 73 -9.80 10.00 -7.34
CA ALA A 73 -9.57 10.83 -6.17
C ALA A 73 -10.41 10.31 -5.01
N HIS A 74 -9.79 9.56 -4.11
CA HIS A 74 -10.41 9.09 -2.87
C HIS A 74 -9.99 9.99 -1.70
N ASP A 75 -10.96 10.34 -0.86
CA ASP A 75 -10.78 10.87 0.50
C ASP A 75 -10.06 12.22 0.65
N GLY A 76 -10.01 13.05 -0.41
CA GLY A 76 -9.59 14.45 -0.30
C GLY A 76 -8.08 14.68 -0.19
N ILE A 77 -7.26 13.63 -0.39
CA ILE A 77 -5.83 13.80 -0.68
C ILE A 77 -5.72 14.15 -2.18
N PRO A 78 -5.20 15.33 -2.54
CA PRO A 78 -4.94 15.64 -3.94
C PRO A 78 -3.85 14.71 -4.46
N VAL A 79 -4.21 13.88 -5.44
CA VAL A 79 -3.30 12.95 -6.10
C VAL A 79 -2.36 13.69 -7.06
N SER A 80 -2.80 14.84 -7.58
CA SER A 80 -1.99 15.71 -8.42
C SER A 80 -1.45 16.89 -7.61
N LEU A 81 -0.13 17.12 -7.68
CA LEU A 81 0.51 18.28 -7.05
C LEU A 81 0.63 19.49 -7.99
N VAL A 82 -0.05 19.46 -9.14
CA VAL A 82 -0.03 20.54 -10.15
C VAL A 82 -0.46 21.88 -9.55
N ASP A 83 -1.42 21.88 -8.61
CA ASP A 83 -1.87 23.11 -7.94
C ASP A 83 -0.76 23.80 -7.12
N LEU A 84 0.26 23.05 -6.70
CA LEU A 84 1.41 23.59 -5.98
C LEU A 84 2.43 24.27 -6.89
N MET A 85 2.35 24.11 -8.23
CA MET A 85 3.28 24.77 -9.16
C MET A 85 3.20 26.31 -9.05
N ALA A 86 2.00 26.85 -8.88
CA ALA A 86 1.79 28.29 -8.69
C ALA A 86 2.35 28.79 -7.34
N THR A 87 2.39 27.93 -6.32
CA THR A 87 3.01 28.24 -5.03
C THR A 87 4.53 28.16 -5.14
N VAL A 88 5.08 27.09 -5.74
CA VAL A 88 6.51 26.94 -6.00
C VAL A 88 7.07 28.13 -6.79
N SER A 89 6.36 28.59 -7.83
CA SER A 89 6.80 29.75 -8.63
C SER A 89 6.82 31.07 -7.85
N ARG A 90 6.07 31.19 -6.75
CA ARG A 90 6.05 32.39 -5.90
C ARG A 90 7.01 32.27 -4.72
N ASN A 91 7.09 31.07 -4.14
CA ASN A 91 7.86 30.74 -2.96
C ASN A 91 8.19 29.24 -3.00
N ARG A 92 9.41 28.89 -3.42
CA ARG A 92 9.80 27.50 -3.66
C ARG A 92 9.77 26.70 -2.37
N THR A 93 10.35 27.27 -1.32
CA THR A 93 10.42 26.66 0.01
C THR A 93 9.02 26.30 0.50
N GLU A 94 8.07 27.22 0.40
CA GLU A 94 6.66 26.97 0.77
C GLU A 94 6.02 25.87 -0.08
N GLY A 95 6.22 25.88 -1.40
CA GLY A 95 5.66 24.85 -2.28
C GLY A 95 6.22 23.45 -2.02
N ILE A 96 7.52 23.34 -1.72
CA ILE A 96 8.20 22.08 -1.39
C ILE A 96 7.72 21.53 -0.05
N HIS A 97 7.63 22.37 0.98
CA HIS A 97 7.07 21.97 2.27
C HIS A 97 5.61 21.52 2.13
N ALA A 98 4.80 22.27 1.37
CA ALA A 98 3.41 21.90 1.12
C ALA A 98 3.29 20.53 0.41
N ALA A 99 4.15 20.23 -0.56
CA ALA A 99 4.18 18.92 -1.21
C ALA A 99 4.58 17.79 -0.25
N PHE A 100 5.63 18.00 0.56
CA PHE A 100 6.04 17.01 1.54
C PHE A 100 4.97 16.78 2.63
N ASP A 101 4.24 17.83 3.01
CA ASP A 101 3.10 17.73 3.93
C ASP A 101 1.97 16.86 3.35
N GLN A 102 1.74 16.89 2.03
CA GLN A 102 0.78 15.99 1.38
C GLN A 102 1.26 14.54 1.42
N VAL A 103 2.54 14.28 1.16
CA VAL A 103 3.15 12.93 1.31
C VAL A 103 2.98 12.43 2.75
N ASN A 104 3.27 13.26 3.73
CA ASN A 104 3.16 12.92 5.15
C ASN A 104 1.70 12.70 5.57
N ARG A 105 0.76 13.47 5.03
CA ARG A 105 -0.68 13.26 5.23
C ARG A 105 -1.12 11.91 4.69
N ALA A 106 -0.77 11.60 3.44
CA ALA A 106 -1.07 10.31 2.83
C ALA A 106 -0.49 9.15 3.67
N LEU A 107 0.78 9.27 4.09
CA LEU A 107 1.40 8.28 4.99
C LEU A 107 0.59 8.06 6.28
N LYS A 108 0.21 9.14 6.97
CA LYS A 108 -0.49 9.05 8.27
C LYS A 108 -1.92 8.57 8.14
N GLU A 109 -2.56 8.88 7.02
CA GLU A 109 -3.91 8.43 6.70
C GLU A 109 -3.94 6.92 6.49
N HIS A 110 -3.02 6.42 5.66
CA HIS A 110 -2.97 5.02 5.24
C HIS A 110 -2.15 4.10 6.15
N TYR A 111 -1.24 4.64 6.95
CA TYR A 111 -0.49 3.92 7.97
C TYR A 111 -0.71 4.58 9.35
N PRO A 112 -1.82 4.27 10.05
CA PRO A 112 -2.19 4.93 11.31
C PRO A 112 -1.11 4.84 12.39
N GLN A 113 -0.22 3.84 12.33
CA GLN A 113 0.92 3.68 13.23
C GLN A 113 1.88 4.88 13.15
N LEU A 114 1.91 5.60 12.02
CA LEU A 114 2.76 6.78 11.80
C LEU A 114 2.18 8.08 12.37
N ARG A 115 0.88 8.11 12.75
CA ARG A 115 0.24 9.35 13.26
C ARG A 115 0.90 9.93 14.51
N ARG A 116 1.49 9.06 15.33
CA ARG A 116 2.16 9.43 16.60
C ARG A 116 3.68 9.44 16.48
N THR A 117 4.22 9.18 15.29
CA THR A 117 5.66 9.10 15.08
C THR A 117 6.23 10.50 14.88
N LEU A 118 7.28 10.82 15.64
CA LEU A 118 8.03 12.06 15.45
C LEU A 118 8.79 12.02 14.11
N PRO A 119 9.03 13.15 13.43
CA PRO A 119 9.76 13.18 12.16
C PRO A 119 11.13 12.47 12.21
N SER A 120 11.85 12.57 13.33
CA SER A 120 13.14 11.90 13.55
C SER A 120 13.03 10.37 13.68
N GLN A 121 11.85 9.86 14.02
CA GLN A 121 11.55 8.43 14.18
C GLN A 121 10.82 7.84 12.97
N LEU A 122 10.53 8.66 11.96
CA LEU A 122 9.80 8.24 10.77
C LEU A 122 10.55 7.14 10.00
N PRO A 123 11.86 7.25 9.71
CA PRO A 123 12.59 6.21 8.98
C PRO A 123 12.57 4.85 9.70
N GLU A 124 12.81 4.85 11.02
CA GLU A 124 12.79 3.63 11.84
C GLU A 124 11.39 3.00 11.86
N THR A 125 10.33 3.83 11.97
CA THR A 125 8.96 3.30 12.00
C THR A 125 8.52 2.76 10.65
N MET A 126 8.88 3.42 9.53
CA MET A 126 8.66 2.89 8.18
C MET A 126 9.41 1.57 7.98
N HIS A 127 10.67 1.47 8.42
CA HIS A 127 11.43 0.22 8.37
C HIS A 127 10.74 -0.92 9.15
N ARG A 128 10.12 -0.62 10.31
CA ARG A 128 9.29 -1.59 11.05
C ARG A 128 8.02 -1.99 10.31
N LEU A 129 7.41 -1.10 9.52
CA LEU A 129 6.25 -1.45 8.70
C LEU A 129 6.66 -2.33 7.53
N VAL A 130 7.79 -2.03 6.88
CA VAL A 130 8.38 -2.85 5.82
C VAL A 130 8.72 -4.24 6.32
N SER A 131 9.38 -4.37 7.48
CA SER A 131 9.74 -5.68 8.04
C SER A 131 8.53 -6.53 8.45
N LYS A 132 7.38 -5.89 8.70
CA LYS A 132 6.09 -6.56 8.95
C LYS A 132 5.29 -6.86 7.68
N GLY A 133 5.81 -6.51 6.50
CA GLY A 133 5.09 -6.62 5.23
C GLY A 133 3.89 -5.67 5.12
N GLN A 134 3.81 -4.65 5.97
CA GLN A 134 2.71 -3.69 5.99
C GLN A 134 2.94 -2.51 5.04
N MET A 135 4.15 -2.33 4.53
CA MET A 135 4.54 -1.25 3.61
C MET A 135 5.58 -1.80 2.63
N GLU A 136 5.52 -1.38 1.37
CA GLU A 136 6.54 -1.69 0.37
C GLU A 136 7.87 -0.99 0.71
N ALA A 137 9.00 -1.69 0.54
CA ALA A 137 10.32 -1.14 0.80
C ALA A 137 10.61 0.10 -0.06
N ASP A 138 10.14 0.10 -1.31
CA ASP A 138 10.34 1.20 -2.26
C ASP A 138 9.58 2.46 -1.85
N VAL A 139 8.42 2.32 -1.21
CA VAL A 139 7.65 3.44 -0.65
C VAL A 139 8.40 4.07 0.51
N ALA A 140 8.88 3.25 1.45
CA ALA A 140 9.68 3.74 2.58
C ALA A 140 10.95 4.47 2.10
N LEU A 141 11.64 3.91 1.10
CA LEU A 141 12.82 4.50 0.50
C LEU A 141 12.51 5.82 -0.22
N SER A 142 11.41 5.89 -0.96
CA SER A 142 11.00 7.11 -1.68
C SER A 142 10.68 8.26 -0.72
N VAL A 143 9.94 7.99 0.35
CA VAL A 143 9.66 8.99 1.40
C VAL A 143 10.94 9.42 2.09
N GLN A 144 11.82 8.48 2.44
CA GLN A 144 13.10 8.81 3.08
C GLN A 144 13.92 9.76 2.20
N ARG A 145 14.03 9.47 0.89
CA ARG A 145 14.76 10.32 -0.06
C ARG A 145 14.13 11.71 -0.20
N LEU A 146 12.81 11.82 -0.17
CA LEU A 146 12.13 13.12 -0.18
C LEU A 146 12.46 13.92 1.08
N GLN A 147 12.53 13.28 2.24
CA GLN A 147 12.94 13.92 3.49
C GLN A 147 14.40 14.39 3.42
N GLU A 148 15.32 13.54 2.95
CA GLU A 148 16.73 13.91 2.74
C GLU A 148 16.86 15.10 1.78
N LEU A 149 16.12 15.11 0.65
CA LEU A 149 16.12 16.23 -0.29
C LEU A 149 15.61 17.52 0.34
N MET A 150 14.57 17.45 1.17
CA MET A 150 14.03 18.60 1.89
C MET A 150 15.08 19.19 2.87
N ASP A 151 15.80 18.33 3.58
CA ASP A 151 16.81 18.72 4.59
C ASP A 151 18.11 19.26 3.97
N MET A 152 18.41 18.91 2.71
CA MET A 152 19.69 19.23 2.06
C MET A 152 19.80 20.62 1.43
N ALA A 153 18.71 21.36 1.25
CA ALA A 153 18.68 22.40 0.21
C ALA A 153 18.34 23.81 0.70
N ASP A 154 19.25 24.74 0.38
CA ASP A 154 18.94 26.17 0.21
C ASP A 154 18.19 26.36 -1.12
N TRP A 155 16.89 26.07 -1.11
CA TRP A 155 16.02 26.11 -2.31
C TRP A 155 15.94 27.49 -2.97
N GLU A 156 16.15 28.56 -2.20
CA GLU A 156 16.02 29.94 -2.67
C GLU A 156 17.25 30.46 -3.42
N THR A 157 18.45 30.03 -3.03
CA THR A 157 19.70 30.62 -3.51
C THR A 157 20.23 30.01 -4.80
N ASP A 158 19.64 28.90 -5.25
CA ASP A 158 20.10 28.21 -6.45
C ASP A 158 19.44 28.74 -7.74
N PRO A 159 20.23 29.13 -8.76
CA PRO A 159 19.70 29.54 -10.07
C PRO A 159 18.97 28.43 -10.85
N ALA A 160 19.10 27.15 -10.46
CA ALA A 160 18.27 26.05 -10.98
C ALA A 160 17.13 25.64 -10.01
N GLY A 161 16.83 26.48 -9.00
CA GLY A 161 15.88 26.18 -7.93
C GLY A 161 14.48 25.81 -8.44
N ASP A 162 13.99 26.46 -9.50
CA ASP A 162 12.67 26.15 -10.07
C ASP A 162 12.63 24.73 -10.64
N THR A 163 13.63 24.33 -11.44
CA THR A 163 13.72 22.98 -12.01
C THR A 163 13.79 21.91 -10.92
N ARG A 164 14.55 22.16 -9.85
CA ARG A 164 14.64 21.19 -8.73
C ARG A 164 13.34 21.13 -7.94
N ALA A 165 12.67 22.25 -7.74
CA ALA A 165 11.38 22.29 -7.05
C ALA A 165 10.33 21.50 -7.84
N TYR A 166 10.30 21.63 -9.18
CA TYR A 166 9.43 20.80 -10.02
C TYR A 166 9.79 19.30 -9.96
N ALA A 167 11.07 18.96 -9.96
CA ALA A 167 11.50 17.57 -9.78
C ALA A 167 11.07 17.02 -8.41
N PHE A 168 11.15 17.82 -7.35
CA PHE A 168 10.66 17.45 -6.03
C PHE A 168 9.14 17.19 -6.05
N LEU A 169 8.35 18.06 -6.68
CA LEU A 169 6.91 17.85 -6.83
C LEU A 169 6.59 16.52 -7.53
N MET A 170 7.29 16.19 -8.62
CA MET A 170 7.09 14.92 -9.34
C MET A 170 7.43 13.71 -8.46
N LEU A 171 8.52 13.77 -7.70
CA LEU A 171 8.90 12.70 -6.77
C LEU A 171 7.89 12.55 -5.62
N ALA A 172 7.38 13.67 -5.09
CA ALA A 172 6.35 13.68 -4.06
C ALA A 172 5.04 13.07 -4.55
N GLU A 173 4.62 13.41 -5.77
CA GLU A 173 3.45 12.81 -6.43
C GLU A 173 3.63 11.30 -6.61
N GLY A 174 4.78 10.86 -7.14
CA GLY A 174 5.13 9.44 -7.26
C GLY A 174 5.11 8.71 -5.90
N ALA A 175 5.58 9.35 -4.83
CA ALA A 175 5.53 8.79 -3.49
C ALA A 175 4.09 8.68 -2.96
N ILE A 176 3.22 9.68 -3.20
CA ILE A 176 1.79 9.61 -2.85
C ILE A 176 1.13 8.43 -3.56
N HIS A 177 1.37 8.26 -4.87
CA HIS A 177 0.87 7.11 -5.62
C HIS A 177 1.40 5.78 -5.06
N GLY A 178 2.69 5.71 -4.73
CA GLY A 178 3.30 4.54 -4.10
C GLY A 178 2.65 4.21 -2.75
N ILE A 179 2.37 5.22 -1.91
CA ILE A 179 1.68 5.07 -0.63
C ILE A 179 0.27 4.54 -0.84
N LEU A 180 -0.51 5.18 -1.72
CA LEU A 180 -1.89 4.76 -2.01
C LEU A 180 -1.92 3.32 -2.54
N ARG A 181 -1.01 2.97 -3.44
CA ARG A 181 -0.89 1.62 -4.00
C ARG A 181 -0.46 0.62 -2.93
N SER A 182 0.60 0.90 -2.18
CA SER A 182 1.10 -0.02 -1.16
C SER A 182 0.12 -0.19 -0.01
N ALA A 183 -0.60 0.86 0.39
CA ALA A 183 -1.67 0.79 1.36
C ALA A 183 -2.89 0.06 0.81
N SER A 184 -3.21 0.26 -0.47
CA SER A 184 -4.22 -0.52 -1.16
C SER A 184 -3.79 -1.96 -1.30
N ALA A 185 -2.52 -2.30 -1.50
CA ALA A 185 -2.04 -3.68 -1.56
C ALA A 185 -2.00 -4.32 -0.16
N ALA A 186 -1.58 -3.57 0.85
CA ALA A 186 -1.62 -4.00 2.25
C ALA A 186 -3.08 -4.10 2.78
N GLY A 187 -3.99 -3.32 2.23
CA GLY A 187 -5.44 -3.33 2.52
C GLY A 187 -6.23 -4.30 1.63
N ALA A 188 -5.82 -4.53 0.39
CA ALA A 188 -6.41 -5.45 -0.59
C ALA A 188 -5.80 -6.85 -0.52
N GLY A 189 -4.69 -7.01 0.19
CA GLY A 189 -4.26 -8.27 0.80
C GLY A 189 -5.19 -8.75 1.93
N LEU A 190 -6.16 -7.89 2.28
CA LEU A 190 -7.41 -8.33 2.87
C LEU A 190 -8.51 -7.97 1.89
N ARG A 191 -8.56 -8.64 0.72
CA ARG A 191 -9.79 -8.68 -0.12
C ARG A 191 -10.96 -8.72 0.85
N LYS A 192 -11.90 -7.79 0.76
CA LYS A 192 -12.93 -7.57 1.78
C LYS A 192 -13.70 -8.86 2.04
N ILE A 193 -13.17 -9.71 2.93
CA ILE A 193 -13.79 -10.97 3.30
C ILE A 193 -15.13 -10.57 3.90
N ARG A 194 -16.19 -11.19 3.43
CA ARG A 194 -17.54 -10.94 3.94
C ARG A 194 -17.58 -11.30 5.42
N VAL A 195 -18.42 -10.61 6.18
CA VAL A 195 -18.49 -10.86 7.63
C VAL A 195 -19.34 -12.08 7.97
N SER A 196 -20.23 -12.51 7.07
CA SER A 196 -21.10 -13.66 7.30
C SER A 196 -20.99 -14.67 6.16
N TRP A 197 -20.92 -15.95 6.55
CA TRP A 197 -20.78 -17.08 5.65
C TRP A 197 -21.72 -18.19 6.08
N ARG A 198 -22.37 -18.85 5.11
CA ARG A 198 -23.27 -19.98 5.36
C ARG A 198 -22.93 -21.14 4.44
N GLY A 199 -22.95 -22.36 4.98
CA GLY A 199 -22.61 -23.54 4.20
C GLY A 199 -22.94 -24.83 4.91
N THR A 200 -22.24 -25.90 4.55
CA THR A 200 -22.45 -27.24 5.12
C THR A 200 -21.13 -27.98 5.34
N TYR A 201 -21.02 -28.77 6.42
CA TYR A 201 -20.04 -29.85 6.53
C TYR A 201 -20.51 -31.10 5.78
N ASN A 202 -19.61 -31.71 5.01
CA ASN A 202 -19.84 -32.96 4.28
C ASN A 202 -21.21 -32.98 3.58
N GLU A 203 -21.59 -31.83 3.01
CA GLU A 203 -22.87 -31.61 2.30
C GLU A 203 -24.15 -31.82 3.15
N SER A 204 -24.03 -32.09 4.45
CA SER A 204 -25.14 -32.60 5.27
C SER A 204 -25.46 -31.73 6.49
N TYR A 205 -24.46 -31.11 7.11
CA TYR A 205 -24.66 -30.39 8.38
C TYR A 205 -24.51 -28.89 8.17
N PRO A 206 -25.58 -28.09 8.31
CA PRO A 206 -25.52 -26.66 8.08
C PRO A 206 -24.64 -25.98 9.12
N ILE A 207 -23.88 -25.01 8.64
CA ILE A 207 -22.96 -24.21 9.46
C ILE A 207 -22.98 -22.76 9.01
N ARG A 208 -22.66 -21.87 9.95
CA ARG A 208 -22.53 -20.45 9.72
C ARG A 208 -21.33 -19.90 10.46
N LEU A 209 -20.51 -19.10 9.79
CA LEU A 209 -19.40 -18.36 10.38
C LEU A 209 -19.71 -16.87 10.28
N ASP A 210 -19.75 -16.20 11.43
CA ASP A 210 -19.89 -14.75 11.53
C ASP A 210 -18.61 -14.14 12.14
N ILE A 211 -17.91 -13.32 11.38
CA ILE A 211 -16.68 -12.62 11.77
C ILE A 211 -17.06 -11.26 12.36
N ALA A 212 -16.82 -11.07 13.65
CA ALA A 212 -17.29 -9.90 14.40
C ALA A 212 -16.22 -8.80 14.54
N VAL A 213 -14.97 -9.18 14.81
CA VAL A 213 -13.87 -8.23 15.05
C VAL A 213 -12.67 -8.61 14.18
N ARG A 214 -12.05 -7.61 13.55
CA ARG A 214 -10.77 -7.75 12.82
C ARG A 214 -9.72 -6.85 13.41
N SER A 215 -8.51 -7.39 13.59
CA SER A 215 -7.34 -6.64 14.04
C SER A 215 -6.12 -7.08 13.23
N GLY A 216 -5.83 -6.35 12.17
CA GLY A 216 -4.80 -6.74 11.20
C GLY A 216 -5.19 -8.04 10.51
N ASN A 217 -4.31 -9.06 10.59
CA ASN A 217 -4.56 -10.38 10.04
C ASN A 217 -5.32 -11.32 11.00
N ALA A 218 -5.61 -10.91 12.24
CA ALA A 218 -6.36 -11.72 13.19
C ALA A 218 -7.85 -11.35 13.16
N PHE A 219 -8.70 -12.34 13.45
CA PHE A 219 -10.13 -12.11 13.63
C PHE A 219 -10.72 -12.95 14.75
N ASP A 220 -11.81 -12.43 15.32
CA ASP A 220 -12.68 -13.15 16.24
C ASP A 220 -14.09 -13.23 15.63
N GLY A 221 -14.81 -14.30 15.96
CA GLY A 221 -16.13 -14.54 15.42
C GLY A 221 -16.94 -15.58 16.19
N THR A 222 -18.03 -16.03 15.58
CA THR A 222 -18.88 -17.10 16.08
C THR A 222 -19.14 -18.13 14.98
N MET A 223 -19.00 -19.41 15.31
CA MET A 223 -19.47 -20.52 14.49
C MET A 223 -20.83 -20.99 15.05
N THR A 224 -21.83 -21.13 14.19
CA THR A 224 -23.19 -21.58 14.57
C THR A 224 -23.56 -22.86 13.83
N TYR A 225 -24.20 -23.77 14.55
CA TYR A 225 -24.73 -25.05 14.08
C TYR A 225 -26.26 -25.05 14.26
N PRO A 226 -27.03 -24.60 13.25
CA PRO A 226 -28.46 -24.32 13.39
C PRO A 226 -29.29 -25.51 13.87
N ASP A 227 -29.03 -26.70 13.34
CA ASP A 227 -29.81 -27.90 13.64
C ASP A 227 -29.69 -28.36 15.10
N ASP A 228 -28.58 -28.03 15.74
CA ASP A 228 -28.25 -28.46 17.10
C ASP A 228 -28.41 -27.36 18.16
N ASP A 229 -28.79 -26.14 17.73
CA ASP A 229 -28.81 -24.92 18.54
C ASP A 229 -27.46 -24.62 19.24
N THR A 230 -26.36 -25.12 18.69
CA THR A 230 -25.01 -24.92 19.24
C THR A 230 -24.34 -23.71 18.59
N ALA A 231 -23.63 -22.92 19.39
CA ALA A 231 -22.74 -21.86 18.90
C ALA A 231 -21.45 -21.78 19.72
N THR A 232 -20.35 -21.44 19.06
CA THR A 232 -19.02 -21.38 19.64
C THR A 232 -18.29 -20.11 19.22
N GLY A 233 -17.43 -19.60 20.09
CA GLY A 233 -16.52 -18.53 19.76
C GLY A 233 -15.37 -19.07 18.92
N VAL A 234 -14.96 -18.32 17.89
CA VAL A 234 -13.78 -18.65 17.08
C VAL A 234 -12.75 -17.55 17.13
N THR A 235 -11.49 -17.96 17.04
CA THR A 235 -10.35 -17.05 16.84
C THR A 235 -9.53 -17.56 15.65
N GLY A 236 -9.10 -16.64 14.79
CA GLY A 236 -8.50 -17.01 13.52
C GLY A 236 -7.57 -15.97 12.93
N LYS A 237 -7.02 -16.35 11.78
CA LYS A 237 -6.11 -15.54 10.97
C LYS A 237 -6.55 -15.55 9.51
N ILE A 238 -6.24 -14.45 8.84
CA ILE A 238 -6.46 -14.20 7.43
C ILE A 238 -5.09 -13.96 6.80
N GLU A 239 -4.75 -14.75 5.80
CA GLU A 239 -3.46 -14.68 5.11
C GLU A 239 -3.70 -14.63 3.61
N ASP A 240 -2.97 -13.78 2.89
CA ASP A 240 -2.97 -13.82 1.43
C ASP A 240 -2.43 -15.15 0.93
N ASP A 241 -3.11 -15.72 -0.06
CA ASP A 241 -2.66 -16.94 -0.72
C ASP A 241 -2.40 -16.64 -2.21
N PRO A 242 -1.14 -16.28 -2.55
CA PRO A 242 -0.79 -15.88 -3.91
C PRO A 242 -0.88 -17.05 -4.90
N VAL A 243 -0.82 -18.30 -4.44
CA VAL A 243 -0.90 -19.50 -5.29
C VAL A 243 -2.28 -19.63 -5.90
N VAL A 244 -3.31 -19.27 -5.14
CA VAL A 244 -4.73 -19.44 -5.52
C VAL A 244 -5.42 -18.13 -5.86
N ASN A 245 -4.67 -17.00 -5.90
CA ASN A 245 -5.19 -15.65 -6.07
C ASN A 245 -6.42 -15.39 -5.18
N GLY A 246 -6.31 -15.77 -3.91
CA GLY A 246 -7.40 -15.72 -2.94
C GLY A 246 -6.86 -15.47 -1.53
N VAL A 247 -7.74 -15.64 -0.54
CA VAL A 247 -7.36 -15.44 0.86
C VAL A 247 -7.52 -16.74 1.62
N ARG A 248 -6.52 -17.13 2.39
CA ARG A 248 -6.56 -18.28 3.28
C ARG A 248 -7.05 -17.84 4.66
N LEU A 249 -8.08 -18.51 5.16
CA LEU A 249 -8.56 -18.35 6.54
C LEU A 249 -8.19 -19.59 7.33
N THR A 250 -7.58 -19.39 8.50
CA THR A 250 -7.31 -20.46 9.45
C THR A 250 -7.88 -20.08 10.80
N TRP A 251 -8.69 -20.92 11.43
CA TRP A 251 -9.29 -20.61 12.74
C TRP A 251 -9.52 -21.83 13.62
N LYS A 252 -9.76 -21.57 14.90
CA LYS A 252 -10.13 -22.59 15.91
C LYS A 252 -11.37 -22.13 16.66
N GLU A 253 -12.18 -23.09 17.07
CA GLU A 253 -13.20 -22.85 18.08
C GLU A 253 -12.55 -22.87 19.47
N VAL A 254 -12.93 -21.95 20.35
CA VAL A 254 -12.25 -21.78 21.65
C VAL A 254 -13.16 -21.97 22.86
N SER A 255 -14.47 -21.80 22.70
CA SER A 255 -15.45 -22.01 23.78
C SER A 255 -16.88 -22.05 23.24
N TYR A 256 -17.82 -22.55 24.03
CA TYR A 256 -19.24 -22.40 23.74
C TYR A 256 -19.71 -20.97 24.08
N THR A 257 -20.36 -20.33 23.11
CA THR A 257 -21.17 -19.13 23.36
C THR A 257 -22.62 -19.50 23.65
N ARG A 258 -23.10 -20.61 23.04
CA ARG A 258 -24.38 -21.26 23.36
C ARG A 258 -24.22 -22.77 23.27
N ARG A 259 -24.53 -23.47 24.37
CA ARG A 259 -24.40 -24.93 24.44
C ARG A 259 -25.71 -25.61 24.02
N GLY A 260 -25.71 -26.19 22.82
CA GLY A 260 -26.82 -26.97 22.29
C GLY A 260 -26.59 -28.48 22.43
N LYS A 261 -27.15 -29.27 21.51
CA LYS A 261 -27.08 -30.75 21.52
C LYS A 261 -25.74 -31.30 21.01
N ARG A 262 -25.08 -30.56 20.12
CA ARG A 262 -23.81 -30.98 19.51
C ARG A 262 -22.64 -30.79 20.48
N GLY A 263 -21.87 -31.85 20.68
CA GLY A 263 -20.54 -31.79 21.27
C GLY A 263 -19.52 -31.30 20.23
N ILE A 264 -18.75 -30.28 20.60
CA ILE A 264 -17.65 -29.72 19.82
C ILE A 264 -16.32 -30.19 20.41
N ASP A 265 -15.44 -30.64 19.54
CA ASP A 265 -14.03 -30.89 19.84
C ASP A 265 -13.23 -29.62 19.53
N PHE A 266 -12.76 -28.95 20.58
CA PHE A 266 -11.99 -27.70 20.46
C PHE A 266 -10.52 -27.93 20.07
N ASP A 267 -10.06 -29.19 19.99
CA ASP A 267 -8.68 -29.53 19.62
C ASP A 267 -8.46 -29.62 18.09
N GLY A 268 -9.27 -28.89 17.33
CA GLY A 268 -9.22 -28.87 15.88
C GLY A 268 -8.91 -27.50 15.30
N THR A 269 -8.54 -27.49 14.02
CA THR A 269 -8.26 -26.28 13.25
C THR A 269 -8.98 -26.33 11.92
N TYR A 270 -9.67 -25.26 11.60
CA TYR A 270 -10.24 -25.03 10.27
C TYR A 270 -9.22 -24.34 9.38
N SER A 271 -9.15 -24.76 8.13
CA SER A 271 -8.39 -24.08 7.08
C SER A 271 -9.22 -24.02 5.82
N ALA A 272 -9.39 -22.82 5.26
CA ALA A 272 -10.18 -22.58 4.07
C ALA A 272 -9.51 -21.59 3.12
N THR A 273 -9.82 -21.72 1.84
CA THR A 273 -9.53 -20.72 0.82
C THR A 273 -10.81 -19.99 0.46
N VAL A 274 -10.74 -18.66 0.43
CA VAL A 274 -11.81 -17.77 -0.01
C VAL A 274 -11.47 -17.24 -1.39
N ARG A 275 -12.40 -17.43 -2.33
CA ARG A 275 -12.39 -16.85 -3.67
C ARG A 275 -13.74 -16.18 -3.89
N ASP A 276 -13.70 -14.87 -4.03
CA ASP A 276 -14.88 -14.03 -4.17
C ASP A 276 -15.88 -14.27 -3.02
N ASP A 277 -17.10 -14.74 -3.33
CA ASP A 277 -18.14 -15.04 -2.34
C ASP A 277 -18.22 -16.54 -1.98
N VAL A 278 -17.19 -17.33 -2.29
CA VAL A 278 -17.10 -18.77 -1.99
C VAL A 278 -15.92 -19.06 -1.05
N MET A 279 -16.17 -19.87 -0.03
CA MET A 279 -15.19 -20.37 0.91
C MET A 279 -15.21 -21.90 0.91
N GLU A 280 -14.08 -22.52 0.61
CA GLU A 280 -13.92 -23.98 0.62
C GLU A 280 -12.77 -24.38 1.52
N GLY A 281 -12.98 -25.38 2.37
CA GLY A 281 -12.00 -25.76 3.36
C GLY A 281 -12.26 -27.10 4.02
N ALA A 282 -11.47 -27.35 5.06
CA ALA A 282 -11.61 -28.54 5.87
C ALA A 282 -11.28 -28.28 7.34
N TRP A 283 -11.85 -29.12 8.20
CA TRP A 283 -11.49 -29.22 9.61
C TRP A 283 -10.43 -30.32 9.80
N TYR A 284 -9.39 -29.98 10.54
CA TYR A 284 -8.24 -30.82 10.81
C TYR A 284 -8.10 -31.08 12.31
N LYS A 285 -7.78 -32.32 12.66
CA LYS A 285 -7.34 -32.71 14.01
C LYS A 285 -5.94 -33.29 13.92
N GLU A 286 -4.98 -32.68 14.61
CA GLU A 286 -3.57 -33.14 14.62
C GLU A 286 -3.03 -33.43 13.21
N GLN A 287 -3.28 -32.53 12.24
CA GLN A 287 -2.94 -32.65 10.81
C GLN A 287 -3.80 -33.62 9.97
N ARG A 288 -4.64 -34.45 10.58
CA ARG A 288 -5.57 -35.30 9.85
C ARG A 288 -6.78 -34.50 9.41
N ARG A 289 -7.07 -34.50 8.10
CA ARG A 289 -8.33 -33.97 7.53
C ARG A 289 -9.50 -34.84 8.00
N VAL A 290 -10.50 -34.25 8.64
CA VAL A 290 -11.62 -35.00 9.23
C VAL A 290 -12.96 -34.68 8.56
N ALA A 291 -13.20 -33.43 8.19
CA ALA A 291 -14.45 -33.03 7.53
C ALA A 291 -14.20 -31.89 6.56
N ASP A 292 -14.94 -31.90 5.45
CA ASP A 292 -14.91 -30.87 4.42
C ASP A 292 -16.07 -29.93 4.57
N PHE A 293 -15.88 -28.68 4.17
CA PHE A 293 -16.96 -27.71 4.11
C PHE A 293 -16.82 -26.77 2.92
N ALA A 294 -17.97 -26.33 2.45
CA ALA A 294 -18.12 -25.23 1.53
C ALA A 294 -19.14 -24.26 2.10
N MET A 295 -18.86 -22.96 2.02
CA MET A 295 -19.72 -21.87 2.43
C MET A 295 -19.78 -20.80 1.34
N THR A 296 -20.90 -20.08 1.28
CA THR A 296 -21.05 -18.88 0.48
C THR A 296 -21.25 -17.67 1.38
N ALA A 297 -20.82 -16.51 0.91
CA ALA A 297 -21.06 -15.26 1.60
C ALA A 297 -22.56 -14.97 1.68
N VAL A 298 -22.98 -14.37 2.79
CA VAL A 298 -24.35 -13.88 2.97
C VAL A 298 -24.29 -12.35 2.97
N ASP A 299 -25.07 -11.72 2.09
CA ASP A 299 -25.24 -10.28 2.12
C ASP A 299 -26.10 -9.87 3.32
N ASP A 300 -25.55 -9.07 4.23
CA ASP A 300 -26.26 -8.47 5.37
C ASP A 300 -27.23 -7.34 4.96
N SER A 301 -27.48 -7.12 3.67
CA SER A 301 -28.30 -6.02 3.16
C SER A 301 -29.82 -6.21 3.32
N ALA A 302 -30.29 -7.28 3.96
CA ALA A 302 -31.71 -7.63 4.05
C ALA A 302 -32.35 -7.45 5.45
N THR A 303 -31.65 -6.86 6.42
CA THR A 303 -32.25 -6.49 7.72
C THR A 303 -32.03 -5.01 8.00
N GLY A 304 -32.79 -4.17 7.30
CA GLY A 304 -33.07 -2.78 7.64
C GLY A 304 -34.58 -2.60 7.80
#